data_AF-A0A4R5P5P3-F1
#
_entry.id   AF-A0A4R5P5P3-F1
#
_cell.length_a   1.000
_cell.length_b   1.000
_cell.length_c   1.000
_cell.angle_alpha   90.00
_cell.angle_beta   90.00
_cell.angle_gamma   90.00
#
_symmetry.space_group_name_H-M   'P 1'
#
loop_
_entity.id
_entity.type
_entity.pdbx_description
1 polymer ?
#
loop_
_entity_poly.entity_id
_entity_poly.type
_entity_poly.pdbx_seq_one_letter_code
_entity_poly.pdbx_strand_id
1 'polypeptide(L)'
;MESPLYHGAGTALAAGTRLRPKADAFNYLSTTERFADAFAYRAAASSAVGAAIDRAQQAGMLGNPLVLNSGVSKVTGFVHTVQTTGALRIDPDFHHNCDQAYRTGETVTVVSSKPGSVNGWREFTSIVGPYQYWIEKTPAFDDDGYLLPPPLWKSWGYTKEAFRALGPWFPFLSVWEDRDARTLWILSEFALPFLDLPQGHRRAILNRIGARADFTPENAERARKSWWQ
;
A
#
# COMPACT_ATOMS: atom_id res chain seq x y z
N MET A 1 2.34 -32.67 4.55
CA MET A 1 3.33 -31.64 4.19
C MET A 1 2.76 -30.32 4.67
N GLU A 2 3.47 -29.59 5.52
CA GLU A 2 3.09 -28.22 5.85
C GLU A 2 3.17 -27.36 4.58
N SER A 3 2.17 -26.52 4.35
CA SER A 3 2.17 -25.60 3.21
C SER A 3 3.38 -24.67 3.29
N PRO A 4 4.06 -24.37 2.17
CA PRO A 4 5.16 -23.42 2.16
C PRO A 4 4.71 -22.05 2.69
N LEU A 5 5.59 -21.39 3.43
CA LEU A 5 5.41 -20.00 3.86
C LEU A 5 6.19 -19.06 2.95
N TYR A 6 5.62 -17.89 2.71
CA TYR A 6 6.17 -16.89 1.82
C TYR A 6 6.35 -15.55 2.54
N HIS A 7 7.39 -14.81 2.18
CA HIS A 7 7.65 -13.47 2.66
C HIS A 7 7.92 -12.55 1.47
N GLY A 8 7.20 -11.42 1.38
CA GLY A 8 7.42 -10.41 0.35
C GLY A 8 8.38 -9.33 0.85
N ALA A 9 9.41 -9.01 0.06
CA ALA A 9 10.34 -7.92 0.36
C ALA A 9 10.71 -7.12 -0.89
N GLY A 10 11.26 -5.92 -0.70
CA GLY A 10 11.70 -5.06 -1.81
C GLY A 10 13.00 -5.50 -2.49
N THR A 11 13.73 -6.45 -1.89
CA THR A 11 15.05 -6.89 -2.38
C THR A 11 15.21 -8.40 -2.31
N ALA A 12 16.09 -8.95 -3.15
CA ALA A 12 16.49 -10.35 -3.10
C ALA A 12 17.21 -10.67 -1.78
N LEU A 13 17.00 -11.88 -1.26
CA LEU A 13 17.66 -12.39 -0.06
C LEU A 13 18.27 -13.75 -0.37
N ALA A 14 19.49 -13.99 0.12
CA ALA A 14 20.16 -15.27 -0.07
C ALA A 14 19.50 -16.37 0.77
N ALA A 15 19.52 -17.60 0.27
CA ALA A 15 19.16 -18.78 1.07
C ALA A 15 20.02 -18.84 2.35
N GLY A 16 19.41 -19.21 3.47
CA GLY A 16 20.02 -19.20 4.81
C GLY A 16 19.98 -17.86 5.52
N THR A 17 19.54 -16.77 4.87
CA THR A 17 19.37 -15.47 5.54
C THR A 17 18.35 -15.58 6.68
N ARG A 18 18.72 -15.10 7.86
CA ARG A 18 17.84 -15.08 9.04
C ARG A 18 17.23 -13.69 9.24
N LEU A 19 15.92 -13.60 9.08
CA LEU A 19 15.13 -12.40 9.29
C LEU A 19 14.67 -12.35 10.74
N ARG A 20 15.20 -11.38 11.48
CA ARG A 20 14.79 -11.11 12.86
C ARG A 20 13.85 -9.90 12.87
N PRO A 21 12.68 -9.99 13.53
CA PRO A 21 11.85 -8.81 13.69
C PRO A 21 12.57 -7.78 14.57
N LYS A 22 12.28 -6.50 14.37
CA LYS A 22 12.71 -5.44 15.28
C LYS A 22 11.97 -5.59 16.63
N ALA A 23 12.47 -4.90 17.67
CA ALA A 23 11.71 -4.75 18.90
C ALA A 23 10.31 -4.20 18.58
N ASP A 24 9.28 -4.86 19.11
CA ASP A 24 7.86 -4.56 18.88
C ASP A 24 7.36 -4.70 17.43
N ALA A 25 8.11 -5.39 16.56
CA ALA A 25 7.72 -5.68 15.19
C ALA A 25 7.50 -7.18 14.96
N PHE A 26 7.00 -7.52 13.76
CA PHE A 26 6.78 -8.89 13.33
C PHE A 26 7.43 -9.15 11.97
N ASN A 27 7.75 -10.42 11.70
CA ASN A 27 7.92 -10.90 10.34
C ASN A 27 6.54 -11.23 9.77
N TYR A 28 6.21 -10.61 8.64
CA TYR A 28 4.94 -10.83 7.93
C TYR A 28 5.11 -11.95 6.90
N LEU A 29 4.20 -12.91 6.94
CA LEU A 29 4.27 -14.18 6.24
C LEU A 29 2.94 -14.45 5.55
N SER A 30 3.00 -15.27 4.50
CA SER A 30 1.83 -15.72 3.77
C SER A 30 1.85 -17.22 3.51
N THR A 31 0.68 -17.86 3.48
CA THR A 31 0.52 -19.25 3.02
C THR A 31 0.37 -19.34 1.50
N THR A 32 0.16 -18.21 0.82
CA THR A 32 0.12 -18.15 -0.65
C THR A 32 1.21 -17.24 -1.19
N GLU A 33 1.83 -17.69 -2.27
CA GLU A 33 2.86 -16.91 -2.96
C GLU A 33 2.29 -15.60 -3.50
N ARG A 34 1.07 -15.64 -4.04
CA ARG A 34 0.41 -14.48 -4.64
C ARG A 34 0.18 -13.35 -3.66
N PHE A 35 -0.20 -13.66 -2.42
CA PHE A 35 -0.37 -12.65 -1.39
C PHE A 35 0.99 -12.06 -0.98
N ALA A 36 2.04 -12.88 -0.83
CA ALA A 36 3.40 -12.38 -0.58
C ALA A 36 3.95 -11.50 -1.71
N ASP A 37 3.62 -11.82 -2.97
CA ASP A 37 3.99 -11.03 -4.15
C ASP A 37 3.42 -9.60 -4.08
N ALA A 38 2.19 -9.45 -3.60
CA ALA A 38 1.60 -8.14 -3.35
C ALA A 38 2.45 -7.30 -2.35
N PHE A 39 2.89 -7.89 -1.24
CA PHE A 39 3.76 -7.19 -0.28
C PHE A 39 5.17 -6.96 -0.81
N ALA A 40 5.68 -7.87 -1.64
CA ALA A 40 6.95 -7.68 -2.33
C ALA A 40 6.91 -6.43 -3.20
N TYR A 41 5.87 -6.28 -4.03
CA TYR A 41 5.64 -5.08 -4.83
C TYR A 41 5.51 -3.83 -3.95
N ARG A 42 4.64 -3.85 -2.93
CA ARG A 42 4.44 -2.71 -2.02
C ARG A 42 5.76 -2.26 -1.38
N ALA A 43 6.59 -3.19 -0.93
CA ALA A 43 7.89 -2.90 -0.32
C ALA A 43 8.86 -2.27 -1.31
N ALA A 44 8.95 -2.81 -2.53
CA ALA A 44 9.78 -2.24 -3.59
C ALA A 44 9.30 -0.84 -4.00
N ALA A 45 7.99 -0.65 -4.18
CA ALA A 45 7.40 0.62 -4.62
C ALA A 45 7.60 1.71 -3.57
N SER A 46 7.35 1.38 -2.30
CA SER A 46 7.60 2.31 -1.18
C SER A 46 9.06 2.73 -1.09
N SER A 47 10.00 1.78 -1.31
CA SER A 47 11.44 2.06 -1.28
C SER A 47 11.87 2.95 -2.45
N ALA A 48 11.34 2.70 -3.65
CA ALA A 48 11.64 3.50 -4.84
C ALA A 48 11.07 4.91 -4.75
N VAL A 49 9.85 5.06 -4.22
CA VAL A 49 9.26 6.36 -3.88
C VAL A 49 10.22 7.06 -2.91
N GLY A 50 10.51 6.46 -1.75
CA GLY A 50 11.42 7.00 -0.72
C GLY A 50 12.75 7.51 -1.27
N ALA A 51 13.46 6.66 -2.03
CA ALA A 51 14.72 7.03 -2.66
C ALA A 51 14.59 8.19 -3.64
N ALA A 52 13.44 8.34 -4.31
CA ALA A 52 13.21 9.45 -5.22
C ALA A 52 13.01 10.79 -4.49
N ILE A 53 12.39 10.79 -3.30
CA ILE A 53 12.33 12.00 -2.46
C ILE A 53 13.69 12.34 -1.93
N ASP A 54 14.45 11.37 -1.42
CA ASP A 54 15.77 11.62 -0.87
C ASP A 54 16.66 12.34 -1.90
N ARG A 55 16.62 11.88 -3.16
CA ARG A 55 17.30 12.55 -4.27
C ARG A 55 16.79 13.97 -4.51
N ALA A 56 15.47 14.17 -4.52
CA ALA A 56 14.89 15.50 -4.74
C ALA A 56 15.20 16.47 -3.59
N GLN A 57 15.25 15.98 -2.36
CA GLN A 57 15.65 16.74 -1.18
C GLN A 57 17.13 17.14 -1.26
N GLN A 58 18.02 16.20 -1.59
CA GLN A 58 19.44 16.47 -1.78
C GLN A 58 19.70 17.48 -2.91
N ALA A 59 18.87 17.46 -3.96
CA ALA A 59 18.96 18.40 -5.07
C ALA A 59 18.30 19.77 -4.77
N GLY A 60 17.76 19.99 -3.57
CA GLY A 60 17.05 21.23 -3.23
C GLY A 60 15.76 21.44 -4.03
N MET A 61 15.19 20.37 -4.60
CA MET A 61 14.02 20.39 -5.48
C MET A 61 12.69 20.27 -4.73
N LEU A 62 12.72 20.22 -3.39
CA LEU A 62 11.51 20.25 -2.57
C LEU A 62 10.77 21.57 -2.81
N GLY A 63 9.71 21.50 -3.62
CA GLY A 63 8.91 22.65 -4.02
C GLY A 63 8.78 22.89 -5.53
N ASN A 64 9.45 22.13 -6.38
CA ASN A 64 9.01 22.02 -7.77
C ASN A 64 8.06 20.83 -7.89
N PRO A 65 7.13 20.82 -8.87
CA PRO A 65 6.39 19.61 -9.19
C PRO A 65 7.39 18.47 -9.37
N LEU A 66 7.35 17.53 -8.43
CA LEU A 66 8.15 16.32 -8.48
C LEU A 66 7.52 15.48 -9.58
N VAL A 67 7.90 15.76 -10.84
CA VAL A 67 7.59 14.91 -11.99
C VAL A 67 8.47 13.68 -11.83
N LEU A 68 8.06 12.81 -10.91
CA LEU A 68 8.68 11.52 -10.73
C LEU A 68 8.41 10.71 -11.98
N ASN A 69 9.50 10.18 -12.54
CA ASN A 69 9.47 9.31 -13.70
C ASN A 69 8.49 8.15 -13.43
N SER A 70 7.60 7.86 -14.37
CA SER A 70 6.66 6.72 -14.32
C SER A 70 7.35 5.36 -14.16
N GLY A 71 8.69 5.30 -14.16
CA GLY A 71 9.46 4.14 -13.76
C GLY A 71 9.41 3.81 -12.26
N VAL A 72 8.98 4.72 -11.37
CA VAL A 72 8.90 4.44 -9.91
C VAL A 72 7.87 3.35 -9.60
N SER A 73 6.79 3.25 -10.40
CA SER A 73 5.80 2.18 -10.29
C SER A 73 6.27 0.85 -10.91
N LYS A 74 7.34 0.85 -11.74
CA LYS A 74 7.87 -0.32 -12.47
C LYS A 74 8.97 -1.07 -11.73
N VAL A 75 8.79 -1.21 -10.43
CA VAL A 75 9.75 -1.90 -9.56
C VAL A 75 9.39 -3.36 -9.41
N THR A 76 10.40 -4.18 -9.12
CA THR A 76 10.22 -5.60 -8.89
C THR A 76 10.61 -5.92 -7.46
N GLY A 77 9.62 -6.34 -6.67
CA GLY A 77 9.86 -6.96 -5.37
C GLY A 77 10.36 -8.39 -5.52
N PHE A 78 10.64 -9.05 -4.40
CA PHE A 78 11.04 -10.44 -4.33
C PHE A 78 10.15 -11.22 -3.37
N VAL A 79 9.74 -12.40 -3.81
CA VAL A 79 9.02 -13.37 -3.00
C VAL A 79 10.01 -14.42 -2.52
N HIS A 80 10.07 -14.57 -1.20
CA HIS A 80 10.94 -15.50 -0.52
C HIS A 80 10.13 -16.67 -0.01
N THR A 81 10.50 -17.90 -0.36
CA THR A 81 10.03 -19.06 0.40
C THR A 81 10.83 -19.10 1.69
N VAL A 82 10.14 -19.27 2.82
CA VAL A 82 10.74 -19.18 4.14
C VAL A 82 10.29 -20.31 5.06
N GLN A 83 11.06 -20.51 6.13
CA GLN A 83 10.75 -21.45 7.21
C GLN A 83 10.86 -20.75 8.56
N THR A 84 10.02 -21.15 9.50
CA THR A 84 10.13 -20.73 10.90
C THR A 84 9.63 -21.86 11.79
N THR A 85 10.21 -21.96 12.99
CA THR A 85 9.68 -22.81 14.07
C THR A 85 8.82 -22.00 15.03
N GLY A 86 8.66 -20.70 14.77
CA GLY A 86 7.88 -19.80 15.60
C GLY A 86 6.39 -19.94 15.41
N ALA A 87 5.63 -19.66 16.47
CA ALA A 87 4.18 -19.63 16.37
C ALA A 87 3.74 -18.55 15.37
N LEU A 88 2.81 -18.94 14.49
CA LEU A 88 2.14 -18.03 13.57
C LEU A 88 0.87 -17.49 14.22
N ARG A 89 0.57 -16.22 13.99
CA ARG A 89 -0.71 -15.59 14.34
C ARG A 89 -1.28 -14.94 13.09
N ILE A 90 -2.60 -14.98 12.92
CA ILE A 90 -3.26 -14.20 11.87
C ILE A 90 -2.91 -12.72 12.07
N ASP A 91 -2.58 -12.05 10.98
CA ASP A 91 -2.26 -10.63 11.00
C ASP A 91 -3.56 -9.81 11.20
N PRO A 92 -3.71 -9.06 12.31
CA PRO A 92 -4.92 -8.31 12.62
C PRO A 92 -5.18 -7.13 11.67
N ASP A 93 -4.20 -6.77 10.84
CA ASP A 93 -4.39 -5.76 9.80
C ASP A 93 -5.30 -6.26 8.67
N PHE A 94 -5.57 -7.57 8.62
CA PHE A 94 -6.51 -8.20 7.70
C PHE A 94 -7.70 -8.78 8.46
N HIS A 95 -8.83 -8.86 7.76
CA HIS A 95 -10.05 -9.43 8.33
C HIS A 95 -9.84 -10.86 8.83
N HIS A 96 -10.67 -11.31 9.79
CA HIS A 96 -10.60 -12.65 10.37
C HIS A 96 -10.80 -13.80 9.34
N ASN A 97 -11.25 -13.48 8.13
CA ASN A 97 -11.40 -14.45 7.04
C ASN A 97 -10.19 -14.48 6.08
N CYS A 98 -9.13 -13.71 6.35
CA CYS A 98 -7.87 -13.82 5.62
C CYS A 98 -7.04 -14.96 6.20
N ASP A 99 -7.18 -16.16 5.65
CA ASP A 99 -6.39 -17.34 6.01
C ASP A 99 -5.00 -17.37 5.35
N GLN A 100 -4.61 -16.26 4.72
CA GLN A 100 -3.37 -16.10 3.97
C GLN A 100 -2.37 -15.18 4.64
N ALA A 101 -2.79 -14.29 5.55
CA ALA A 101 -1.92 -13.29 6.15
C ALA A 101 -1.55 -13.66 7.59
N TYR A 102 -0.27 -13.93 7.82
CA TYR A 102 0.25 -14.30 9.13
C TYR A 102 1.39 -13.38 9.53
N ARG A 103 1.64 -13.35 10.84
CA ARG A 103 2.81 -12.69 11.42
C ARG A 103 3.41 -13.53 12.52
N THR A 104 4.72 -13.40 12.70
CA THR A 104 5.45 -14.05 13.79
C THR A 104 6.45 -13.09 14.42
N GLY A 105 6.61 -13.17 15.75
CA GLY A 105 7.64 -12.44 16.49
C GLY A 105 8.99 -13.17 16.50
N GLU A 106 9.05 -14.34 15.85
CA GLU A 106 10.24 -15.20 15.84
C GLU A 106 11.10 -15.00 14.60
N THR A 107 12.30 -15.55 14.65
CA THR A 107 13.20 -15.56 13.49
C THR A 107 12.65 -16.42 12.36
N VAL A 108 12.79 -15.93 11.13
CA VAL A 108 12.42 -16.63 9.90
C VAL A 108 13.69 -16.86 9.07
N THR A 109 13.83 -18.02 8.44
CA THR A 109 14.97 -18.36 7.57
C THR A 109 14.51 -18.41 6.12
N VAL A 110 15.22 -17.70 5.24
CA VAL A 110 14.99 -17.74 3.80
C VAL A 110 15.48 -19.06 3.22
N VAL A 111 14.63 -19.76 2.49
CA VAL A 111 14.95 -21.00 1.78
C VAL A 111 15.30 -20.72 0.33
N SER A 112 14.50 -19.88 -0.33
CA SER A 112 14.74 -19.44 -1.70
C SER A 112 14.12 -18.07 -1.94
N SER A 113 14.56 -17.39 -2.99
CA SER A 113 14.13 -16.05 -3.38
C SER A 113 13.90 -16.04 -4.89
N LYS A 114 12.83 -15.38 -5.33
CA LYS A 114 12.58 -15.12 -6.75
C LYS A 114 11.97 -13.74 -6.97
N PRO A 115 12.13 -13.15 -8.16
CA PRO A 115 11.43 -11.93 -8.52
C PRO A 115 9.91 -12.12 -8.40
N GLY A 116 9.23 -11.10 -7.86
CA GLY A 116 7.78 -11.01 -7.85
C GLY A 116 7.21 -10.71 -9.23
N SER A 117 5.91 -10.91 -9.38
CA SER A 117 5.17 -10.70 -10.64
C SER A 117 4.21 -9.51 -10.58
N VAL A 118 3.82 -9.05 -9.38
CA VAL A 118 2.95 -7.88 -9.22
C VAL A 118 3.70 -6.62 -9.64
N ASN A 119 3.12 -5.84 -10.54
CA ASN A 119 3.80 -4.71 -11.17
C ASN A 119 3.07 -3.37 -11.05
N GLY A 120 2.00 -3.31 -10.24
CA GLY A 120 1.18 -2.09 -10.11
C GLY A 120 0.32 -2.07 -8.85
N TRP A 121 0.01 -0.86 -8.36
CA TRP A 121 -0.86 -0.65 -7.20
C TRP A 121 -2.27 -1.22 -7.38
N ARG A 122 -2.80 -1.26 -8.61
CA ARG A 122 -4.10 -1.87 -8.91
C ARG A 122 -4.10 -3.37 -8.68
N GLU A 123 -3.08 -4.05 -9.20
CA GLU A 123 -2.93 -5.49 -9.04
C GLU A 123 -2.62 -5.86 -7.59
N PHE A 124 -1.79 -5.06 -6.90
CA PHE A 124 -1.63 -5.16 -5.45
C PHE A 124 -2.98 -5.10 -4.73
N THR A 125 -3.77 -4.07 -5.03
CA THR A 125 -5.07 -3.85 -4.37
C THR A 125 -6.07 -4.95 -4.70
N SER A 126 -6.04 -5.53 -5.90
CA SER A 126 -6.93 -6.64 -6.23
C SER A 126 -6.66 -7.91 -5.43
N ILE A 127 -5.44 -8.06 -4.91
CA ILE A 127 -5.03 -9.18 -4.07
C ILE A 127 -5.40 -8.93 -2.61
N VAL A 128 -5.10 -7.74 -2.08
CA VAL A 128 -5.26 -7.45 -0.64
C VAL A 128 -6.60 -6.82 -0.28
N GLY A 129 -7.20 -6.08 -1.20
CA GLY A 129 -8.45 -5.31 -1.03
C GLY A 129 -9.63 -6.12 -0.49
N PRO A 130 -9.88 -7.38 -0.91
CA PRO A 130 -10.96 -8.20 -0.34
C PRO A 130 -10.87 -8.40 1.18
N TYR A 131 -9.67 -8.24 1.75
CA TYR A 131 -9.40 -8.47 3.16
C TYR A 131 -9.19 -7.16 3.95
N GLN A 132 -9.33 -5.99 3.30
CA GLN A 132 -9.11 -4.67 3.89
C GLN A 132 -10.38 -4.09 4.49
N TYR A 133 -10.25 -3.52 5.69
CA TYR A 133 -11.32 -2.91 6.45
C TYR A 133 -10.90 -1.53 6.93
N TRP A 134 -11.86 -0.62 7.01
CA TRP A 134 -11.68 0.67 7.67
C TRP A 134 -11.48 0.46 9.18
N ILE A 135 -10.98 1.50 9.87
CA ILE A 135 -10.73 1.46 11.32
C ILE A 135 -12.02 1.15 12.11
N GLU A 136 -13.19 1.53 11.59
CA GLU A 136 -14.51 1.22 12.13
C GLU A 136 -14.97 -0.23 11.85
N LYS A 137 -14.09 -1.09 11.34
CA LYS A 137 -14.35 -2.50 11.00
C LYS A 137 -15.46 -2.68 9.96
N THR A 138 -15.58 -1.74 9.03
CA THR A 138 -16.41 -1.88 7.83
C THR A 138 -15.55 -2.23 6.62
N PRO A 139 -16.03 -3.04 5.67
CA PRO A 139 -15.27 -3.37 4.46
C PRO A 139 -14.79 -2.11 3.72
N ALA A 140 -13.53 -2.13 3.28
CA ALA A 140 -12.98 -1.04 2.47
C ALA A 140 -13.41 -1.10 1.01
N PHE A 141 -13.72 -2.30 0.50
CA PHE A 141 -14.14 -2.54 -0.88
C PHE A 141 -15.44 -3.35 -0.91
N ASP A 142 -16.23 -3.18 -1.96
CA ASP A 142 -17.34 -4.10 -2.27
C ASP A 142 -16.84 -5.36 -2.98
N ASP A 143 -17.75 -6.31 -3.21
CA ASP A 143 -17.43 -7.60 -3.85
C ASP A 143 -16.93 -7.45 -5.30
N ASP A 144 -17.27 -6.33 -5.96
CA ASP A 144 -16.81 -5.98 -7.31
C ASP A 144 -15.45 -5.24 -7.27
N GLY A 145 -14.90 -4.99 -6.08
CA GLY A 145 -13.61 -4.35 -5.85
C GLY A 145 -13.63 -2.83 -5.85
N TYR A 146 -14.78 -2.16 -5.80
CA TYR A 146 -14.85 -0.70 -5.71
C TYR A 146 -14.70 -0.21 -4.27
N LEU A 147 -13.98 0.90 -4.07
CA LEU A 147 -13.78 1.49 -2.75
C LEU A 147 -15.13 1.92 -2.15
N LEU A 148 -15.38 1.56 -0.90
CA LEU A 148 -16.55 1.94 -0.13
C LEU A 148 -16.20 3.06 0.85
N PRO A 149 -17.07 4.08 1.02
CA PRO A 149 -16.85 5.07 2.05
C PRO A 149 -17.04 4.47 3.46
N PRO A 150 -16.12 4.73 4.41
CA PRO A 150 -16.34 4.47 5.83
C PRO A 150 -17.47 5.35 6.38
N PRO A 151 -17.98 5.04 7.59
CA PRO A 151 -19.07 5.79 8.22
C PRO A 151 -18.83 7.31 8.28
N LEU A 152 -17.60 7.75 8.57
CA LEU A 152 -17.27 9.17 8.65
C LEU A 152 -17.49 9.89 7.31
N TRP A 153 -17.03 9.30 6.19
CA TRP A 153 -17.18 9.91 4.87
C TRP A 153 -18.65 9.94 4.43
N LYS A 154 -19.43 8.90 4.77
CA LYS A 154 -20.88 8.90 4.57
C LYS A 154 -21.56 10.05 5.32
N SER A 155 -21.10 10.35 6.54
CA SER A 155 -21.63 11.47 7.34
C SER A 155 -21.38 12.85 6.71
N TRP A 156 -20.42 12.95 5.78
CA TRP A 156 -20.14 14.16 5.00
C TRP A 156 -20.84 14.17 3.62
N GLY A 157 -21.68 13.17 3.34
CA GLY A 157 -22.46 13.07 2.10
C GLY A 157 -21.80 12.26 0.99
N TYR A 158 -20.66 11.62 1.22
CA TYR A 158 -20.03 10.77 0.21
C TYR A 158 -20.75 9.43 0.07
N THR A 159 -21.13 9.07 -1.16
CA THR A 159 -21.86 7.84 -1.48
C THR A 159 -20.96 6.81 -2.16
N LYS A 160 -21.35 5.53 -2.16
CA LYS A 160 -20.61 4.47 -2.87
C LYS A 160 -20.44 4.80 -4.37
N GLU A 161 -21.44 5.44 -4.98
CA GLU A 161 -21.42 5.84 -6.39
C GLU A 161 -20.30 6.85 -6.67
N ALA A 162 -20.03 7.77 -5.74
CA ALA A 162 -18.95 8.75 -5.88
C ALA A 162 -17.57 8.10 -5.98
N PHE A 163 -17.37 6.94 -5.33
CA PHE A 163 -16.11 6.20 -5.37
C PHE A 163 -15.98 5.28 -6.59
N ARG A 164 -17.07 4.96 -7.30
CA ARG A 164 -16.97 4.12 -8.50
C ARG A 164 -16.12 4.72 -9.60
N ALA A 165 -16.02 6.05 -9.66
CA ALA A 165 -15.12 6.75 -10.59
C ALA A 165 -13.63 6.46 -10.37
N LEU A 166 -13.25 5.95 -9.19
CA LEU A 166 -11.88 5.49 -8.90
C LEU A 166 -11.57 4.15 -9.58
N GLY A 167 -12.60 3.45 -10.06
CA GLY A 167 -12.53 2.12 -10.64
C GLY A 167 -12.39 1.01 -9.60
N PRO A 168 -12.48 -0.25 -10.05
CA PRO A 168 -12.23 -1.40 -9.20
C PRO A 168 -10.75 -1.49 -8.84
N TRP A 169 -10.50 -2.00 -7.64
CA TRP A 169 -9.18 -2.21 -7.04
C TRP A 169 -8.33 -0.94 -7.05
N PHE A 170 -8.95 0.21 -6.79
CA PHE A 170 -8.26 1.48 -6.63
C PHE A 170 -7.31 1.46 -5.43
N PRO A 171 -6.08 1.98 -5.53
CA PRO A 171 -5.09 1.87 -4.47
C PRO A 171 -5.59 2.27 -3.08
N PHE A 172 -5.42 1.36 -2.12
CA PHE A 172 -5.77 1.62 -0.72
C PHE A 172 -4.88 2.73 -0.13
N LEU A 173 -5.43 3.54 0.79
CA LEU A 173 -4.81 4.75 1.36
C LEU A 173 -4.60 5.94 0.39
N SER A 174 -5.14 5.89 -0.82
CA SER A 174 -5.06 7.00 -1.77
C SER A 174 -6.17 8.03 -1.63
N VAL A 175 -7.09 7.85 -0.68
CA VAL A 175 -8.11 8.83 -0.29
C VAL A 175 -7.92 9.21 1.16
N TRP A 176 -7.80 10.51 1.41
CA TRP A 176 -7.52 11.08 2.74
C TRP A 176 -8.56 12.11 3.11
N GLU A 177 -8.75 12.26 4.42
CA GLU A 177 -9.70 13.21 4.98
C GLU A 177 -9.07 14.56 5.34
N ASP A 178 -9.80 15.63 5.03
CA ASP A 178 -9.68 16.93 5.68
C ASP A 178 -10.85 17.06 6.66
N ARG A 179 -10.60 16.78 7.94
CA ARG A 179 -11.64 16.81 8.98
C ARG A 179 -12.18 18.21 9.24
N ASP A 180 -11.35 19.24 9.08
CA ASP A 180 -11.75 20.62 9.32
C ASP A 180 -12.71 21.09 8.22
N ALA A 181 -12.34 20.81 6.97
CA ALA A 181 -13.19 21.14 5.82
C ALA A 181 -14.33 20.13 5.60
N ARG A 182 -14.31 18.98 6.28
CA ARG A 182 -15.21 17.83 6.04
C ARG A 182 -15.23 17.40 4.57
N THR A 183 -14.05 17.34 3.96
CA THR A 183 -13.87 16.94 2.56
C THR A 183 -12.83 15.84 2.42
N LEU A 184 -12.78 15.23 1.25
CA LEU A 184 -11.79 14.22 0.90
C LEU A 184 -10.82 14.73 -0.16
N TRP A 185 -9.61 14.19 -0.12
CA TRP A 185 -8.58 14.37 -1.13
C TRP A 185 -8.21 13.04 -1.75
N ILE A 186 -7.87 13.08 -3.03
CA ILE A 186 -7.21 11.99 -3.73
C ILE A 186 -5.73 12.33 -3.75
N LEU A 187 -4.90 11.42 -3.28
CA LEU A 187 -3.46 11.61 -3.13
C LEU A 187 -2.72 10.68 -4.08
N SER A 188 -1.81 11.13 -4.93
CA SER A 188 -0.98 10.22 -5.75
C SER A 188 0.02 9.42 -4.90
N GLU A 189 0.72 8.43 -5.49
CA GLU A 189 1.75 7.63 -4.78
C GLU A 189 2.86 8.52 -4.23
N PHE A 190 3.05 9.67 -4.87
CA PHE A 190 4.03 10.69 -4.49
C PHE A 190 3.66 11.42 -3.20
N ALA A 191 2.47 11.17 -2.63
CA ALA A 191 2.07 11.73 -1.35
C ALA A 191 2.58 10.95 -0.13
N LEU A 192 2.90 9.66 -0.28
CA LEU A 192 3.40 8.76 0.77
C LEU A 192 4.48 9.36 1.71
N PRO A 193 5.46 10.11 1.22
CA PRO A 193 6.57 10.66 2.03
C PRO A 193 6.15 11.80 2.94
N PHE A 194 5.05 12.46 2.58
CA PHE A 194 4.56 13.65 3.27
C PHE A 194 3.45 13.31 4.25
N LEU A 195 3.08 12.03 4.39
CA LEU A 195 1.97 11.60 5.23
C LEU A 195 2.23 11.88 6.71
N ASP A 196 3.49 11.82 7.15
CA ASP A 196 3.91 12.09 8.53
C ASP A 196 4.03 13.60 8.85
N LEU A 197 3.88 14.48 7.85
CA LEU A 197 3.92 15.92 8.08
C LEU A 197 2.63 16.41 8.74
N PRO A 198 2.70 17.46 9.59
CA PRO A 198 1.51 18.14 10.11
C PRO A 198 0.58 18.54 8.95
N GLN A 199 -0.73 18.36 9.13
CA GLN A 199 -1.73 18.50 8.05
C GLN A 199 -1.61 19.81 7.27
N GLY A 200 -1.36 20.94 7.95
CA GLY A 200 -1.18 22.24 7.30
C GLY A 200 0.03 22.27 6.34
N HIS A 201 1.17 21.74 6.77
CA HIS A 201 2.39 21.65 5.95
C HIS A 201 2.24 20.61 4.83
N ARG A 202 1.66 19.45 5.15
CA ARG A 202 1.34 18.39 4.17
C ARG A 202 0.49 18.94 3.04
N ARG A 203 -0.59 19.65 3.36
CA ARG A 203 -1.50 20.24 2.37
C ARG A 203 -0.78 21.17 1.40
N ALA A 204 0.02 22.10 1.93
CA ALA A 204 0.72 23.07 1.10
C ALA A 204 1.70 22.38 0.13
N ILE A 205 2.44 21.37 0.62
CA ILE A 205 3.42 20.63 -0.19
C ILE A 205 2.72 19.80 -1.27
N LEU A 206 1.70 19.02 -0.91
CA LEU A 206 1.01 18.14 -1.85
C LEU A 206 0.32 18.91 -2.98
N ASN A 207 -0.28 20.06 -2.67
CA ASN A 207 -0.84 20.96 -3.69
C ASN A 207 0.26 21.48 -4.62
N ARG A 208 1.38 21.93 -4.05
CA ARG A 208 2.51 22.49 -4.80
C ARG A 208 3.12 21.48 -5.78
N ILE A 209 3.13 20.19 -5.44
CA ILE A 209 3.69 19.15 -6.29
C ILE A 209 2.65 18.44 -7.18
N GLY A 210 1.37 18.81 -7.09
CA GLY A 210 0.30 18.15 -7.84
C GLY A 210 0.03 16.70 -7.42
N ALA A 211 0.46 16.31 -6.22
CA ALA A 211 0.25 14.97 -5.65
C ALA A 211 -1.06 14.87 -4.86
N ARG A 212 -1.91 15.89 -4.96
CA ARG A 212 -3.24 15.94 -4.36
C ARG A 212 -4.22 16.61 -5.31
N ALA A 213 -5.45 16.11 -5.32
CA ALA A 213 -6.60 16.81 -5.86
C ALA A 213 -7.78 16.67 -4.89
N ASP A 214 -8.72 17.60 -4.95
CA ASP A 214 -9.98 17.46 -4.23
C ASP A 214 -10.76 16.25 -4.79
N PHE A 215 -11.48 15.56 -3.92
CA PHE A 215 -12.26 14.39 -4.31
C PHE A 215 -13.51 14.81 -5.11
N THR A 216 -13.41 14.69 -6.43
CA THR A 216 -14.53 14.81 -7.37
C THR A 216 -14.51 13.62 -8.35
N PRO A 217 -15.64 13.26 -8.98
CA PRO A 217 -15.66 12.19 -9.98
C PRO A 217 -14.65 12.41 -11.12
N GLU A 218 -14.45 13.65 -11.56
CA GLU A 218 -13.51 13.99 -12.64
C GLU A 218 -12.05 13.79 -12.19
N ASN A 219 -11.71 14.24 -10.99
CA ASN A 219 -10.38 14.04 -10.42
C ASN A 219 -10.11 12.57 -10.11
N ALA A 220 -11.13 11.82 -9.67
CA ALA A 220 -11.08 10.38 -9.47
C ALA A 220 -10.78 9.64 -10.78
N GLU A 221 -11.50 9.95 -11.85
CA GLU A 221 -11.29 9.36 -13.17
C GLU A 221 -9.91 9.72 -13.74
N ARG A 222 -9.45 10.96 -13.54
CA ARG A 222 -8.10 11.39 -13.92
C ARG A 222 -7.05 10.58 -13.17
N ALA A 223 -7.12 10.54 -11.84
CA ALA A 223 -6.17 9.80 -11.02
C ALA A 223 -6.15 8.31 -11.40
N ARG A 224 -7.33 7.71 -11.62
CA ARG A 224 -7.49 6.34 -12.08
C ARG A 224 -6.67 6.03 -13.34
N LYS A 225 -6.64 6.97 -14.29
CA LYS A 225 -5.98 6.84 -15.59
C LYS A 225 -4.51 7.23 -15.60
N SER A 226 -4.05 8.11 -14.70
CA SER A 226 -2.71 8.70 -14.83
C SER A 226 -1.80 8.58 -13.61
N TRP A 227 -2.33 8.47 -12.39
CA TRP A 227 -1.51 8.50 -11.17
C TRP A 227 -1.09 7.12 -10.67
N TRP A 228 -1.73 6.06 -11.17
CA TRP A 228 -1.65 4.71 -10.58
C TRP A 228 -1.52 3.62 -11.66
N GLN A 229 -0.94 3.98 -12.79
CA GLN A 229 -0.60 3.06 -13.86
C GLN A 229 0.86 2.62 -13.78
#